data_AF-A0A848IN51-F1
#
_entry.id   AF-A0A848IN51-F1
#
_cell.length_a   1.000
_cell.length_b   1.000
_cell.length_c   1.000
_cell.angle_alpha   90.00
_cell.angle_beta   90.00
_cell.angle_gamma   90.00
#
_symmetry.space_group_name_H-M   'P 1'
#
loop_
_entity.id
_entity.type
_entity.pdbx_description
1 polymer ?
#
loop_
_entity_poly.entity_id
_entity_poly.type
_entity_poly.pdbx_seq_one_letter_code
_entity_poly.pdbx_strand_id
1 'polypeptide(L)'
;MNDQQCIQFLSEIRRPLLALHKSILDHERASYEKEFGPVTPAAFLQVLINGSAFRWLTPLSTVIANVDEILDDKEADATDRLAAVEAVTGLFSPDQPNNAFLPRYLPLLHADPAILHHHGQVSQLLRGTEAK
;
A
#
# COMPACT_ATOMS: atom_id res chain seq x y z
N MET A 1 -19.79 -5.80 3.82
CA MET A 1 -19.99 -5.27 2.45
C MET A 1 -20.62 -6.35 1.57
N ASN A 2 -21.43 -5.96 0.59
CA ASN A 2 -21.88 -6.87 -0.47
C ASN A 2 -20.87 -6.89 -1.64
N ASP A 3 -21.05 -7.84 -2.56
CA ASP A 3 -20.12 -8.06 -3.68
C ASP A 3 -19.88 -6.80 -4.54
N GLN A 4 -20.95 -6.10 -4.94
CA GLN A 4 -20.86 -4.87 -5.72
C GLN A 4 -20.10 -3.76 -4.98
N GLN A 5 -20.25 -3.66 -3.66
CA GLN A 5 -19.51 -2.71 -2.84
C GLN A 5 -18.01 -3.08 -2.79
N CYS A 6 -17.66 -4.37 -2.74
CA CYS A 6 -16.27 -4.82 -2.80
C CYS A 6 -15.63 -4.45 -4.13
N ILE A 7 -16.30 -4.71 -5.26
CA ILE A 7 -15.81 -4.34 -6.60
C ILE A 7 -15.56 -2.84 -6.70
N GLN A 8 -16.52 -2.03 -6.23
CA GLN A 8 -16.39 -0.57 -6.25
C GLN A 8 -15.20 -0.09 -5.42
N PHE A 9 -15.08 -0.56 -4.18
CA PHE A 9 -13.98 -0.19 -3.30
C PHE A 9 -12.62 -0.57 -3.89
N LEU A 10 -12.47 -1.83 -4.34
CA LEU A 10 -11.22 -2.33 -4.91
C LEU A 10 -10.81 -1.50 -6.15
N SER A 11 -11.77 -1.16 -7.01
CA SER A 11 -11.54 -0.33 -8.20
C SER A 11 -11.08 1.08 -7.85
N GLU A 12 -11.67 1.68 -6.80
CA GLU A 12 -11.35 3.04 -6.35
C GLU A 12 -10.03 3.11 -5.60
N ILE A 13 -9.70 2.11 -4.78
CA ILE A 13 -8.52 2.11 -3.89
C ILE A 13 -7.21 1.78 -4.62
N ARG A 14 -7.28 1.05 -5.73
CA ARG A 14 -6.12 0.63 -6.55
C ARG A 14 -5.16 1.78 -6.87
N ARG A 15 -5.67 2.87 -7.48
CA ARG A 15 -4.84 4.02 -7.88
C ARG A 15 -4.24 4.79 -6.68
N PRO A 16 -5.02 5.12 -5.63
CA PRO A 16 -4.48 5.69 -4.40
C PRO A 16 -3.37 4.86 -3.74
N LEU A 17 -3.50 3.52 -3.69
CA LEU A 17 -2.45 2.66 -3.14
C LEU A 17 -1.17 2.71 -3.97
N LEU A 18 -1.27 2.69 -5.30
CA LEU A 18 -0.12 2.83 -6.19
C LEU A 18 0.58 4.19 -6.02
N ALA A 19 -0.20 5.27 -5.88
CA ALA A 19 0.33 6.59 -5.64
C ALA A 19 1.04 6.69 -4.28
N LEU A 20 0.44 6.11 -3.23
CA LEU A 20 1.04 6.03 -1.90
C LEU A 20 2.36 5.24 -1.95
N HIS A 21 2.35 4.05 -2.52
CA HIS A 21 3.54 3.20 -2.67
C HIS A 21 4.68 3.95 -3.39
N LYS A 22 4.36 4.62 -4.51
CA LYS A 22 5.34 5.43 -5.22
C LYS A 22 5.92 6.55 -4.35
N SER A 23 5.09 7.30 -3.64
CA SER A 23 5.57 8.40 -2.79
C SER A 23 6.50 7.93 -1.67
N ILE A 24 6.24 6.73 -1.11
CA ILE A 24 7.14 6.12 -0.14
C ILE A 24 8.46 5.72 -0.79
N LEU A 25 8.44 5.11 -1.98
CA LEU A 25 9.66 4.76 -2.70
C LEU A 25 10.50 5.99 -3.06
N ASP A 26 9.87 7.09 -3.48
CA ASP A 26 10.55 8.33 -3.79
C ASP A 26 11.24 8.92 -2.54
N HIS A 27 10.56 8.88 -1.39
CA HIS A 27 11.10 9.30 -0.10
C HIS A 27 12.29 8.45 0.36
N GLU A 28 12.11 7.13 0.33
CA GLU A 28 13.13 6.16 0.70
C GLU A 28 14.36 6.25 -0.21
N ARG A 29 14.15 6.47 -1.52
CA ARG A 29 15.25 6.69 -2.47
C ARG A 29 16.04 7.95 -2.13
N ALA A 30 15.36 9.06 -1.84
CA ALA A 30 16.04 10.30 -1.46
C ALA A 30 16.87 10.12 -0.17
N SER A 31 16.35 9.36 0.80
CA SER A 31 17.06 9.04 2.05
C SER A 31 18.28 8.14 1.78
N TYR A 32 18.13 7.11 0.94
CA TYR A 32 19.23 6.24 0.53
C TYR A 32 20.32 7.02 -0.23
N GLU A 33 19.94 7.86 -1.18
CA GLU A 33 20.88 8.66 -1.98
C GLU A 33 21.66 9.67 -1.13
N LYS A 34 21.07 10.16 -0.03
CA LYS A 34 21.76 11.03 0.92
C LYS A 34 22.88 10.32 1.68
N GLU A 35 22.72 9.03 1.96
CA GLU A 35 23.69 8.23 2.71
C GLU A 35 24.75 7.58 1.80
N PHE A 36 24.33 7.07 0.64
CA PHE A 36 25.18 6.25 -0.23
C PHE A 36 25.55 6.93 -1.56
N GLY A 37 25.02 8.12 -1.83
CA GLY A 37 25.19 8.84 -3.09
C GLY A 37 24.14 8.47 -4.15
N PRO A 38 24.13 9.17 -5.30
CA PRO A 38 23.12 9.01 -6.33
C PRO A 38 23.05 7.57 -6.87
N VAL A 39 21.83 7.07 -7.12
CA VAL A 39 21.61 5.69 -7.60
C VAL A 39 20.72 5.69 -8.84
N THR A 40 21.00 4.79 -9.78
CA THR A 40 20.12 4.60 -10.93
C THR A 40 18.82 3.90 -10.51
N PRO A 41 17.70 4.08 -11.24
CA PRO A 41 16.46 3.38 -10.92
C PRO A 41 16.62 1.85 -10.86
N ALA A 42 17.41 1.28 -11.77
CA ALA A 42 17.67 -0.16 -11.80
C ALA A 42 18.47 -0.62 -10.57
N ALA A 43 19.48 0.14 -10.15
CA ALA A 43 20.27 -0.20 -8.96
C ALA A 43 19.44 -0.04 -7.68
N PHE A 44 18.62 1.00 -7.57
CA PHE A 44 17.73 1.16 -6.42
C PHE A 44 16.70 0.02 -6.34
N LEU A 45 16.14 -0.40 -7.48
CA LEU A 45 15.26 -1.57 -7.54
C LEU A 45 15.94 -2.84 -7.01
N GLN A 46 17.22 -3.07 -7.33
CA GLN A 46 17.96 -4.20 -6.75
C GLN A 46 18.10 -4.09 -5.23
N VAL A 47 18.28 -2.88 -4.71
CA VAL A 47 18.30 -2.64 -3.25
C VAL A 47 16.94 -2.93 -2.62
N LEU A 48 15.85 -2.48 -3.26
CA LEU A 48 14.48 -2.74 -2.78
C LEU A 48 14.17 -4.24 -2.72
N ILE A 49 14.58 -5.00 -3.75
CA ILE A 49 14.29 -6.44 -3.86
C ILE A 49 15.16 -7.27 -2.91
N ASN A 50 16.45 -6.96 -2.83
CA ASN A 50 17.41 -7.81 -2.12
C ASN A 50 17.71 -7.33 -0.68
N GLY A 51 17.49 -6.05 -0.39
CA GLY A 51 17.85 -5.42 0.88
C GLY A 51 16.83 -5.70 1.98
N SER A 52 17.30 -6.08 3.17
CA SER A 52 16.44 -6.26 4.34
C SER A 52 15.79 -4.95 4.83
N ALA A 53 16.43 -3.81 4.55
CA ALA A 53 15.97 -2.48 4.95
C ALA A 53 14.59 -2.10 4.39
N PHE A 54 14.18 -2.70 3.27
CA PHE A 54 12.93 -2.36 2.57
C PHE A 54 11.84 -3.44 2.67
N ARG A 55 12.11 -4.56 3.36
CA ARG A 55 11.13 -5.66 3.52
C ARG A 55 9.84 -5.24 4.21
N TRP A 56 9.86 -4.15 4.98
CA TRP A 56 8.67 -3.60 5.61
C TRP A 56 7.63 -3.06 4.60
N LEU A 57 8.04 -2.80 3.34
CA LEU A 57 7.14 -2.41 2.25
C LEU A 57 6.44 -3.59 1.57
N THR A 58 6.96 -4.82 1.73
CA THR A 58 6.40 -6.02 1.10
C THR A 58 4.89 -6.17 1.33
N PRO A 59 4.33 -5.97 2.54
CA PRO A 59 2.89 -6.06 2.76
C PRO A 59 2.07 -5.12 1.88
N LEU A 60 2.53 -3.88 1.66
CA LEU A 60 1.85 -2.93 0.77
C LEU A 60 1.89 -3.38 -0.69
N SER A 61 3.04 -3.83 -1.17
CA SER A 61 3.17 -4.36 -2.53
C SER A 61 2.31 -5.60 -2.76
N THR A 62 2.23 -6.50 -1.77
CA THR A 62 1.38 -7.69 -1.82
C THR A 62 -0.10 -7.34 -1.90
N VAL A 63 -0.56 -6.38 -1.09
CA VAL A 63 -1.95 -5.90 -1.14
C VAL A 63 -2.27 -5.28 -2.50
N ILE A 64 -1.38 -4.46 -3.06
CA ILE A 64 -1.59 -3.86 -4.40
C ILE A 64 -1.72 -4.97 -5.47
N ALA A 65 -0.79 -5.93 -5.47
CA ALA A 65 -0.82 -7.03 -6.43
C ALA A 65 -2.10 -7.88 -6.30
N ASN A 66 -2.55 -8.16 -5.08
CA ASN A 66 -3.79 -8.88 -4.82
C ASN A 66 -5.02 -8.10 -5.34
N VAL A 67 -5.09 -6.78 -5.09
CA VAL A 67 -6.16 -5.93 -5.63
C VAL A 67 -6.16 -5.97 -7.16
N ASP A 68 -4.99 -5.89 -7.80
CA ASP A 68 -4.88 -5.96 -9.25
C ASP A 68 -5.36 -7.31 -9.80
N GLU A 69 -4.89 -8.41 -9.20
CA GLU A 69 -5.26 -9.78 -9.56
C GLU A 69 -6.77 -10.01 -9.44
N ILE A 70 -7.37 -9.65 -8.30
CA ILE A 70 -8.79 -9.86 -8.03
C ILE A 70 -9.69 -9.07 -8.98
N LEU A 71 -9.30 -7.85 -9.33
CA LEU A 71 -10.07 -7.02 -10.27
C LEU A 71 -9.94 -7.48 -11.72
N ASP A 72 -8.84 -8.14 -12.08
CA ASP A 72 -8.61 -8.65 -13.43
C ASP A 72 -9.10 -10.10 -13.58
N ASP A 73 -9.34 -10.81 -12.48
CA ASP A 73 -9.90 -12.16 -12.44
C ASP A 73 -11.43 -12.17 -12.64
N LYS A 74 -11.85 -12.79 -13.75
CA LYS A 74 -13.25 -12.96 -14.15
C LYS A 74 -13.98 -14.04 -13.36
N GLU A 75 -13.23 -14.96 -12.77
CA GLU A 75 -13.78 -16.09 -12.00
C GLU A 75 -13.80 -15.80 -10.49
N ALA A 76 -13.15 -14.72 -10.04
CA ALA A 76 -13.13 -14.34 -8.63
C ALA A 76 -14.56 -14.11 -8.09
N ASP A 77 -14.85 -14.72 -6.95
CA ASP A 77 -16.17 -14.68 -6.33
C ASP A 77 -16.28 -13.57 -5.25
N ALA A 78 -17.45 -13.47 -4.62
CA ALA A 78 -17.70 -12.47 -3.59
C ALA A 78 -16.81 -12.65 -2.34
N THR A 79 -16.40 -13.88 -2.04
CA THR A 79 -15.52 -14.21 -0.92
C THR A 79 -14.10 -13.73 -1.22
N ASP A 80 -13.60 -13.97 -2.43
CA ASP A 80 -12.27 -13.51 -2.85
C ASP A 80 -12.18 -11.98 -2.79
N ARG A 81 -13.22 -11.30 -3.26
CA ARG A 81 -13.32 -9.83 -3.24
C ARG A 81 -13.41 -9.28 -1.84
N LEU A 82 -14.16 -9.93 -0.95
CA LEU A 82 -14.21 -9.54 0.45
C LEU A 82 -12.85 -9.73 1.13
N ALA A 83 -12.17 -10.85 0.89
CA ALA A 83 -10.84 -11.10 1.44
C ALA A 83 -9.81 -10.06 0.97
N ALA A 84 -9.88 -9.61 -0.29
CA ALA A 84 -9.04 -8.53 -0.80
C ALA A 84 -9.33 -7.19 -0.09
N VAL A 85 -10.60 -6.87 0.16
CA VAL A 85 -10.99 -5.69 0.95
C VAL A 85 -10.41 -5.77 2.36
N GLU A 86 -10.54 -6.92 3.02
CA GLU A 86 -10.02 -7.16 4.37
C GLU A 86 -8.48 -7.07 4.43
N ALA A 87 -7.78 -7.54 3.39
CA ALA A 87 -6.33 -7.39 3.30
C ALA A 87 -5.92 -5.92 3.19
N VAL A 88 -6.65 -5.12 2.41
CA VAL A 88 -6.42 -3.68 2.30
C VAL A 88 -6.68 -2.98 3.63
N THR A 89 -7.83 -3.20 4.27
CA THR A 89 -8.18 -2.54 5.53
C THR A 89 -7.27 -2.97 6.67
N GLY A 90 -6.95 -4.26 6.75
CA GLY A 90 -6.05 -4.84 7.75
C GLY A 90 -4.63 -4.27 7.69
N LEU A 91 -4.11 -3.95 6.49
CA LEU A 91 -2.79 -3.33 6.34
C LEU A 91 -2.67 -1.98 7.09
N PHE A 92 -3.77 -1.22 7.15
CA PHE A 92 -3.82 0.09 7.82
C PHE A 92 -4.43 0.04 9.23
N SER A 93 -4.83 -1.14 9.70
CA SER A 93 -5.41 -1.31 11.05
C SER A 93 -4.30 -1.48 12.11
N PRO A 94 -4.35 -0.71 13.22
CA PRO A 94 -3.40 -0.87 14.32
C PRO A 94 -3.53 -2.22 15.05
N ASP A 95 -4.69 -2.86 14.93
CA ASP A 95 -4.99 -4.14 15.58
C ASP A 95 -4.49 -5.35 14.79
N GLN A 96 -3.95 -5.14 13.59
CA GLN A 96 -3.43 -6.21 12.74
C GLN A 96 -2.18 -6.84 13.38
N PRO A 97 -2.23 -8.14 13.75
CA PRO A 97 -1.09 -8.80 14.38
C PRO A 97 0.14 -8.80 13.46
N ASN A 98 1.32 -8.56 14.05
CA ASN A 98 2.60 -8.57 13.33
C ASN A 98 2.67 -7.63 12.13
N ASN A 99 1.93 -6.52 12.15
CA ASN A 99 1.98 -5.52 11.09
C ASN A 99 3.37 -4.85 11.04
N ALA A 100 4.19 -5.28 10.08
CA ALA A 100 5.53 -4.73 9.85
C ALA A 100 5.52 -3.38 9.12
N PHE A 101 4.40 -3.01 8.49
CA PHE A 101 4.26 -1.82 7.66
C PHE A 101 4.02 -0.56 8.51
N LEU A 102 3.01 -0.58 9.39
CA LEU A 102 2.59 0.60 10.16
C LEU A 102 3.70 1.28 10.97
N PRO A 103 4.56 0.55 11.73
CA PRO A 103 5.59 1.19 12.55
C PRO A 103 6.60 2.03 11.75
N ARG A 104 6.84 1.67 10.48
CA ARG A 104 7.73 2.38 9.55
C ARG A 104 6.97 3.44 8.75
N TYR A 105 5.71 3.15 8.40
CA TYR A 105 4.85 4.03 7.63
C TYR A 105 4.40 5.28 8.40
N LEU A 106 3.97 5.14 9.65
CA LEU A 106 3.39 6.25 10.42
C LEU A 106 4.33 7.45 10.59
N PRO A 107 5.63 7.28 10.90
CA PRO A 107 6.58 8.40 10.94
C PRO A 107 6.68 9.17 9.61
N LEU A 108 6.52 8.49 8.46
CA LEU A 108 6.63 9.11 7.14
C LEU A 108 5.51 10.11 6.87
N LEU A 109 4.34 9.95 7.51
CA LEU A 109 3.23 10.90 7.41
C LEU A 109 3.61 12.30 7.91
N HIS A 110 4.56 12.39 8.84
CA HIS A 110 5.10 13.66 9.32
C HIS A 110 6.33 14.12 8.55
N ALA A 111 7.09 13.17 7.98
CA ALA A 111 8.34 13.47 7.29
C ALA A 111 8.14 13.96 5.85
N ASP A 112 7.07 13.55 5.18
CA ASP A 112 6.85 13.83 3.76
C ASP A 112 5.40 14.26 3.45
N PRO A 113 5.18 15.52 3.05
CA PRO A 113 3.85 16.02 2.69
C PRO A 113 3.17 15.26 1.54
N ALA A 114 3.94 14.69 0.60
CA ALA A 114 3.37 13.92 -0.51
C ALA A 114 2.79 12.59 -0.01
N ILE A 115 3.49 11.93 0.92
CA ILE A 115 3.00 10.70 1.58
C ILE A 115 1.74 11.02 2.39
N LEU A 116 1.71 12.11 3.15
CA LEU A 116 0.52 12.54 3.90
C LEU A 116 -0.68 12.82 2.97
N HIS A 117 -0.45 13.46 1.83
CA HIS A 117 -1.50 13.71 0.85
C HIS A 117 -2.11 12.40 0.32
N HIS A 118 -1.28 11.45 -0.09
CA HIS A 118 -1.76 10.15 -0.59
C HIS A 118 -2.37 9.28 0.52
N HIS A 119 -1.87 9.37 1.75
CA HIS A 119 -2.51 8.78 2.92
C HIS A 119 -3.95 9.31 3.09
N GLY A 120 -4.17 10.61 2.92
CA GLY A 120 -5.50 11.21 2.99
C GLY A 120 -6.49 10.60 1.98
N GLN A 121 -6.03 10.35 0.75
CA GLN A 121 -6.84 9.72 -0.31
C GLN A 121 -7.20 8.26 0.04
N VAL A 122 -6.23 7.47 0.50
CA VAL A 122 -6.44 6.10 0.95
C VAL A 122 -7.39 6.08 2.15
N SER A 123 -7.14 6.91 3.16
CA SER A 123 -7.93 6.97 4.39
C SER A 123 -9.38 7.40 4.15
N GLN A 124 -9.63 8.25 3.15
CA GLN A 124 -10.99 8.62 2.77
C GLN A 124 -11.81 7.41 2.29
N LEU A 125 -11.20 6.53 1.50
CA LEU A 125 -11.84 5.33 0.99
C LEU A 125 -11.98 4.26 2.09
N LEU A 126 -10.97 4.10 2.94
CA LEU A 126 -11.01 3.18 4.09
C LEU A 126 -12.16 3.52 5.05
N ARG A 127 -12.39 4.80 5.38
CA ARG A 127 -13.55 5.18 6.21
C ARG A 127 -14.90 4.80 5.58
N GLY A 128 -14.95 4.70 4.25
CA GLY A 128 -16.14 4.26 3.53
C GLY A 128 -16.49 2.79 3.74
N THR A 129 -15.53 1.95 4.15
CA THR A 129 -15.75 0.53 4.46
C THR A 129 -16.14 0.29 5.92
N GLU A 130 -15.69 1.15 6.84
CA GLU A 130 -16.04 1.10 8.27
C GLU A 130 -17.44 1.66 8.59
N ALA A 131 -17.94 2.57 7.77
CA ALA A 131 -19.17 3.34 8.05
C ALA A 131 -20.50 2.64 7.65
N LYS A 132 -20.54 1.32 7.47
CA LYS A 132 -21.76 0.58 7.09
C LYS A 132 -21.89 -0.82 7.68
#